data_AF-A0A2E8D8A9-F1
#
_entry.id   AF-A0A2E8D8A9-F1
#
_cell.length_a   1.000
_cell.length_b   1.000
_cell.length_c   1.000
_cell.angle_alpha   90.00
_cell.angle_beta   90.00
_cell.angle_gamma   90.00
#
_symmetry.space_group_name_H-M   'P 1'
#
loop_
_entity.id
_entity.type
_entity.pdbx_description
1 polymer ?
#
loop_
_entity_poly.entity_id
_entity_poly.type
_entity_poly.pdbx_seq_one_letter_code
_entity_poly.pdbx_strand_id
1 'polypeptide(L)'
;MQTIRRLAHTADLILSLRSRTLLSFCLVACLAITRAAEPPSIAQAEPSGVLGSGAAWATPWYIVEGKEDGPTVVVTGGVHGNEPAGSLAAKQLLHWPIQRGKLVVVPQANRLGLAANMRWFPLNRNDKVTRDLNRQFPTSEHESPRTDLSKAIWDLVLQHEPDYLIDLHEGFDFHITNPKSVGSSVVYSKSSARDAIAQSMLDVVNRSVSDERRQFVSLSKSGAASGSLVRACTEKLGIDAFILETTFKDQPRSLRTRQHRMLVSTFLKQIDMIDEDCADRLGPTDRSGSVRVALYDDAGASSNGVNNCSKTLSAASDITFSYVGAADMRGDVLEQFDVVLFPGGSGSKQGKAIGESGREIVREFAREGGGIVGVCAGAYLCSAHYDWSLHVINTAVFNKTVEIAGIGRKSMWYRGDAQNVRMEFSNDARDVFNRAGEVEVRYQNGPIVSRGEDTQLPETTTLAWFRSEVTRYEPQRGTMIDTPAILCADFGNGRVISISPHPEATPGLEPVVTAAIRWSAGVADPAFK
;
A
#
# COMPACT_ATOMS: atom_id res chain seq x y z
N MET A 1 76.88 -23.53 -26.20
CA MET A 1 78.08 -24.39 -26.31
C MET A 1 78.72 -24.50 -24.94
N GLN A 2 78.86 -25.74 -24.45
CA GLN A 2 79.79 -26.19 -23.40
C GLN A 2 79.55 -25.67 -21.96
N THR A 3 79.63 -26.42 -20.86
CA THR A 3 79.94 -27.83 -20.56
C THR A 3 79.72 -27.96 -19.03
N ILE A 4 78.77 -28.77 -18.54
CA ILE A 4 78.95 -30.08 -17.84
C ILE A 4 79.66 -29.96 -16.46
N ARG A 5 79.15 -30.45 -15.30
CA ARG A 5 79.19 -31.83 -14.72
C ARG A 5 78.85 -31.64 -13.20
N ARG A 6 78.24 -32.51 -12.40
CA ARG A 6 77.70 -33.88 -12.46
C ARG A 6 77.00 -34.19 -11.12
N LEU A 7 75.86 -34.91 -11.18
CA LEU A 7 75.40 -36.09 -10.38
C LEU A 7 75.49 -36.05 -8.83
N ALA A 8 74.54 -36.55 -8.02
CA ALA A 8 73.69 -37.75 -8.15
C ALA A 8 72.48 -37.78 -7.16
N HIS A 9 71.41 -38.48 -7.59
CA HIS A 9 70.38 -39.29 -6.88
C HIS A 9 69.54 -38.70 -5.71
N THR A 10 68.22 -38.43 -5.86
CA THR A 10 66.99 -39.32 -5.83
C THR A 10 66.80 -40.06 -4.49
N ALA A 11 65.67 -40.06 -3.77
CA ALA A 11 64.25 -39.77 -4.06
C ALA A 11 63.43 -39.62 -2.74
N ASP A 12 62.25 -38.95 -2.82
CA ASP A 12 60.91 -39.37 -2.30
C ASP A 12 60.71 -39.71 -0.79
N LEU A 13 59.62 -39.43 -0.06
CA LEU A 13 58.28 -38.83 -0.27
C LEU A 13 57.56 -38.76 1.12
N ILE A 14 56.59 -37.85 1.28
CA ILE A 14 55.44 -37.77 2.22
C ILE A 14 55.60 -37.65 3.78
N LEU A 15 54.81 -36.71 4.33
CA LEU A 15 53.79 -36.84 5.41
C LEU A 15 53.99 -36.02 6.71
N SER A 16 52.87 -35.42 7.13
CA SER A 16 52.41 -35.24 8.52
C SER A 16 52.68 -33.91 9.27
N LEU A 17 51.63 -33.09 9.31
CA LEU A 17 50.93 -32.56 10.51
C LEU A 17 51.68 -31.86 11.66
N ARG A 18 51.14 -30.67 11.97
CA ARG A 18 50.94 -30.00 13.28
C ARG A 18 52.04 -29.05 13.81
N SER A 19 51.61 -27.78 13.90
CA SER A 19 51.64 -26.90 15.08
C SER A 19 52.60 -25.69 15.03
N ARG A 20 52.06 -24.57 15.57
CA ARG A 20 52.70 -23.27 15.91
C ARG A 20 52.78 -22.30 14.70
N THR A 21 52.43 -21.01 14.77
CA THR A 21 52.43 -20.04 15.88
C THR A 21 51.60 -18.80 15.47
N LEU A 22 51.10 -18.04 16.46
CA LEU A 22 50.43 -16.75 16.33
C LEU A 22 51.19 -15.73 15.45
N LEU A 23 50.46 -14.91 14.69
CA LEU A 23 50.74 -13.47 14.60
C LEU A 23 49.45 -12.70 14.27
N SER A 24 49.13 -11.73 15.15
CA SER A 24 47.99 -10.81 15.08
C SER A 24 47.91 -10.01 13.80
N PHE A 25 46.71 -9.95 13.22
CA PHE A 25 46.19 -8.74 12.57
C PHE A 25 44.70 -8.64 12.92
N CYS A 26 44.38 -7.94 14.01
CA CYS A 26 43.01 -7.49 14.27
C CYS A 26 42.69 -6.37 13.27
N LEU A 27 42.16 -6.73 12.11
CA LEU A 27 41.41 -5.79 11.30
C LEU A 27 40.03 -5.65 11.97
N VAL A 28 39.86 -4.61 12.78
CA VAL A 28 38.54 -4.15 13.21
C VAL A 28 37.86 -3.59 11.96
N ALA A 29 37.15 -4.45 11.23
CA ALA A 29 36.16 -4.01 10.27
C ALA A 29 35.00 -3.42 11.07
N CYS A 30 35.03 -2.10 11.28
CA CYS A 30 33.83 -1.35 11.61
C CYS A 30 32.85 -1.56 10.45
N LEU A 31 31.97 -2.55 10.58
CA LEU A 31 30.71 -2.54 9.85
C LEU A 31 29.95 -1.32 10.36
N ALA A 32 30.12 -0.19 9.67
CA ALA A 32 29.11 0.85 9.68
C ALA A 32 27.84 0.19 9.15
N ILE A 33 26.95 -0.19 10.05
CA ILE A 33 25.58 -0.51 9.71
C ILE A 33 25.01 0.80 9.18
N THR A 34 25.03 0.97 7.86
CA THR A 34 24.31 2.03 7.20
C THR A 34 22.85 1.84 7.60
N ARG A 35 22.33 2.75 8.43
CA ARG A 35 20.89 2.93 8.62
C ARG A 35 20.29 2.96 7.22
N ALA A 36 19.49 1.97 6.87
CA ALA A 36 18.56 2.15 5.78
C ALA A 36 17.66 3.31 6.22
N ALA A 37 17.90 4.50 5.64
CA ALA A 37 16.99 5.62 5.79
C ALA A 37 15.63 5.14 5.27
N GLU A 38 14.59 5.30 6.08
CA GLU A 38 13.24 5.05 5.60
C GLU A 38 12.97 6.01 4.43
N PRO A 39 12.46 5.52 3.30
CA PRO A 39 12.05 6.40 2.22
C PRO A 39 10.91 7.30 2.71
N PRO A 40 10.95 8.62 2.42
CA PRO A 40 9.94 9.54 2.89
C PRO A 40 8.60 9.22 2.23
N SER A 41 7.62 8.91 3.07
CA SER A 41 6.25 8.62 2.67
C SER A 41 5.39 9.83 3.05
N ILE A 42 4.91 10.59 2.08
CA ILE A 42 4.18 11.86 2.27
C ILE A 42 5.13 12.96 2.74
N ALA A 43 4.96 14.18 2.25
CA ALA A 43 5.39 15.37 2.98
C ALA A 43 4.71 15.34 4.37
N GLN A 44 5.29 14.57 5.30
CA GLN A 44 4.70 14.31 6.60
C GLN A 44 4.73 15.62 7.38
N ALA A 45 3.61 15.99 8.00
CA ALA A 45 3.67 16.94 9.10
C ALA A 45 4.81 16.51 10.02
N GLU A 46 5.68 17.45 10.42
CA GLU A 46 6.79 17.11 11.30
C GLU A 46 6.26 16.44 12.58
N PRO A 47 6.83 15.30 13.02
CA PRO A 47 6.39 14.63 14.23
C PRO A 47 6.43 15.58 15.42
N SER A 48 5.35 15.63 16.20
CA SER A 48 5.31 16.36 17.48
C SER A 48 6.21 15.71 18.53
N GLY A 49 6.49 14.42 18.36
CA GLY A 49 7.53 13.72 19.09
C GLY A 49 7.72 12.29 18.61
N VAL A 50 8.62 11.57 19.29
CA VAL A 50 8.93 10.17 18.99
C VAL A 50 8.87 9.35 20.26
N LEU A 51 7.99 8.34 20.28
CA LEU A 51 7.94 7.35 21.36
C LEU A 51 9.18 6.47 21.28
N GLY A 52 9.89 6.32 22.40
CA GLY A 52 11.11 5.52 22.46
C GLY A 52 12.25 6.06 21.62
N SER A 53 12.43 7.38 21.56
CA SER A 53 13.53 8.01 20.81
C SER A 53 14.88 7.29 21.06
N GLY A 54 15.56 6.90 19.99
CA GLY A 54 16.79 6.11 20.03
C GLY A 54 16.61 4.58 20.06
N ALA A 55 15.42 4.06 20.36
CA ALA A 55 15.13 2.63 20.33
C ALA A 55 14.87 2.12 18.91
N ALA A 56 15.16 0.83 18.65
CA ALA A 56 14.88 0.20 17.35
C ALA A 56 13.38 0.20 16.99
N TRP A 57 12.51 0.23 18.00
CA TRP A 57 11.06 0.25 17.86
C TRP A 57 10.46 1.66 17.82
N ALA A 58 11.29 2.71 17.84
CA ALA A 58 10.84 4.09 17.88
C ALA A 58 9.74 4.37 16.84
N THR A 59 8.72 5.12 17.24
CA THR A 59 7.58 5.45 16.38
C THR A 59 7.15 6.90 16.61
N PRO A 60 6.91 7.68 15.54
CA PRO A 60 6.49 9.07 15.67
C PRO A 60 5.02 9.17 16.10
N TRP A 61 4.71 10.29 16.77
CA TRP A 61 3.35 10.71 17.08
C TRP A 61 3.18 12.19 16.72
N TYR A 62 1.94 12.60 16.52
CA TYR A 62 1.59 13.89 15.93
C TYR A 62 0.45 14.55 16.71
N ILE A 63 0.40 15.88 16.65
CA ILE A 63 -0.72 16.70 17.12
C ILE A 63 -1.30 17.46 15.93
N VAL A 64 -2.62 17.42 15.80
CA VAL A 64 -3.39 18.38 14.99
C VAL A 64 -4.23 19.23 15.93
N GLU A 65 -3.90 20.50 16.05
CA GLU A 65 -4.58 21.44 16.95
C GLU A 65 -5.71 22.17 16.21
N GLY A 66 -6.86 22.28 16.88
CA GLY A 66 -7.94 23.15 16.50
C GLY A 66 -7.64 24.62 16.83
N LYS A 67 -8.42 25.52 16.25
CA LYS A 67 -8.33 26.96 16.51
C LYS A 67 -9.06 27.38 17.77
N GLU A 68 -9.99 26.56 18.23
CA GLU A 68 -10.86 26.81 19.36
C GLU A 68 -10.70 25.74 20.45
N ASP A 69 -11.08 26.10 21.67
CA ASP A 69 -11.08 25.17 22.79
C ASP A 69 -12.08 24.03 22.57
N GLY A 70 -11.67 22.82 22.91
CA GLY A 70 -12.44 21.60 22.73
C GLY A 70 -11.74 20.38 23.33
N PRO A 71 -12.29 19.18 23.14
CA PRO A 71 -11.78 17.97 23.75
C PRO A 71 -10.42 17.55 23.17
N THR A 72 -9.65 16.80 23.94
CA THR A 72 -8.46 16.09 23.46
C THR A 72 -8.80 14.64 23.13
N VAL A 73 -8.49 14.21 21.90
CA VAL A 73 -8.70 12.82 21.44
C VAL A 73 -7.37 12.19 21.09
N VAL A 74 -7.10 11.01 21.64
CA VAL A 74 -5.97 10.17 21.21
C VAL A 74 -6.44 9.10 20.23
N VAL A 75 -5.77 8.98 19.08
CA VAL A 75 -6.02 7.93 18.08
C VAL A 75 -4.77 7.07 17.88
N THR A 76 -4.91 5.76 18.00
CA THR A 76 -3.83 4.80 17.72
C THR A 76 -4.17 3.92 16.52
N GLY A 77 -3.17 3.69 15.66
CA GLY A 77 -3.25 2.76 14.54
C GLY A 77 -2.09 1.77 14.55
N GLY A 78 -2.35 0.53 14.11
CA GLY A 78 -1.31 -0.47 13.95
C GLY A 78 -0.72 -0.98 15.27
N VAL A 79 -1.55 -1.13 16.31
CA VAL A 79 -1.17 -1.82 17.56
C VAL A 79 -0.82 -3.28 17.25
N HIS A 80 -1.59 -3.93 16.38
CA HIS A 80 -1.20 -5.18 15.72
C HIS A 80 -0.65 -4.89 14.32
N GLY A 81 0.48 -5.50 14.00
CA GLY A 81 1.19 -5.19 12.75
C GLY A 81 0.64 -5.86 11.49
N ASN A 82 -0.22 -6.87 11.63
CA ASN A 82 -0.93 -7.47 10.49
C ASN A 82 -2.27 -6.76 10.21
N GLU A 83 -2.51 -5.60 10.83
CA GLU A 83 -3.76 -4.84 10.74
C GLU A 83 -3.54 -3.45 10.10
N PRO A 84 -3.19 -3.37 8.80
CA PRO A 84 -2.63 -2.15 8.22
C PRO A 84 -3.65 -1.02 7.97
N ALA A 85 -4.96 -1.27 7.83
CA ALA A 85 -5.90 -0.21 7.46
C ALA A 85 -6.06 0.84 8.56
N GLY A 86 -6.05 0.44 9.84
CA GLY A 86 -6.08 1.39 10.95
C GLY A 86 -4.87 2.33 10.92
N SER A 87 -3.69 1.81 10.60
CA SER A 87 -2.47 2.61 10.45
C SER A 87 -2.54 3.58 9.27
N LEU A 88 -3.04 3.11 8.11
CA LEU A 88 -3.23 3.94 6.92
C LEU A 88 -4.24 5.06 7.18
N ALA A 89 -5.38 4.74 7.82
CA ALA A 89 -6.40 5.71 8.16
C ALA A 89 -5.84 6.76 9.13
N ALA A 90 -5.13 6.34 10.18
CA ALA A 90 -4.51 7.25 11.15
C ALA A 90 -3.53 8.24 10.49
N LYS A 91 -2.77 7.83 9.47
CA LYS A 91 -1.93 8.76 8.70
C LYS A 91 -2.76 9.82 7.96
N GLN A 92 -3.92 9.44 7.44
CA GLN A 92 -4.81 10.34 6.70
C GLN A 92 -5.54 11.32 7.62
N LEU A 93 -5.82 10.93 8.87
CA LEU A 93 -6.39 11.83 9.89
C LEU A 93 -5.52 13.07 10.15
N LEU A 94 -4.20 12.98 9.92
CA LEU A 94 -3.26 14.08 10.10
C LEU A 94 -3.56 15.29 9.20
N HIS A 95 -4.36 15.11 8.15
CA HIS A 95 -4.72 16.14 7.18
C HIS A 95 -6.11 16.73 7.41
N TRP A 96 -6.80 16.30 8.47
CA TRP A 96 -8.16 16.73 8.74
C TRP A 96 -8.21 18.12 9.39
N PRO A 97 -9.22 18.94 9.05
CA PRO A 97 -9.33 20.31 9.52
C PRO A 97 -9.96 20.31 10.91
N ILE A 98 -9.20 19.93 11.93
CA ILE A 98 -9.65 20.03 13.33
C ILE A 98 -9.96 21.50 13.63
N GLN A 99 -11.19 21.79 14.05
CA GLN A 99 -11.63 23.14 14.40
C GLN A 99 -11.53 23.38 15.91
N ARG A 100 -11.94 22.40 16.71
CA ARG A 100 -11.98 22.50 18.17
C ARG A 100 -11.14 21.42 18.82
N GLY A 101 -10.43 21.78 19.87
CA GLY A 101 -9.66 20.85 20.70
C GLY A 101 -8.39 20.34 20.01
N LYS A 102 -8.00 19.11 20.33
CA LYS A 102 -6.68 18.57 19.95
C LYS A 102 -6.77 17.10 19.57
N LEU A 103 -6.27 16.73 18.40
CA LEU A 103 -6.16 15.35 17.95
C LEU A 103 -4.70 14.88 18.08
N VAL A 104 -4.43 13.94 18.98
CA VAL A 104 -3.13 13.29 19.16
C VAL A 104 -3.15 11.95 18.45
N VAL A 105 -2.22 11.71 17.52
CA VAL A 105 -2.24 10.52 16.66
C VAL A 105 -0.94 9.75 16.75
N VAL A 106 -1.04 8.42 16.96
CA VAL A 106 0.07 7.46 16.83
C VAL A 106 -0.25 6.52 15.66
N PRO A 107 0.15 6.84 14.42
CA PRO A 107 -0.30 6.09 13.24
C PRO A 107 0.28 4.67 13.14
N GLN A 108 1.43 4.43 13.76
CA GLN A 108 2.18 3.17 13.66
C GLN A 108 2.65 2.71 15.04
N ALA A 109 1.71 2.41 15.95
CA ALA A 109 2.02 2.04 17.33
C ALA A 109 3.03 0.88 17.41
N ASN A 110 2.83 -0.19 16.64
CA ASN A 110 3.79 -1.27 16.46
C ASN A 110 4.42 -1.23 15.04
N ARG A 111 5.22 -0.19 14.76
CA ARG A 111 5.89 0.01 13.45
C ARG A 111 6.66 -1.23 12.98
N LEU A 112 7.38 -1.91 13.87
CA LEU A 112 8.11 -3.13 13.53
C LEU A 112 7.17 -4.28 13.14
N GLY A 113 6.05 -4.44 13.83
CA GLY A 113 5.01 -5.41 13.48
C GLY A 113 4.43 -5.14 12.10
N LEU A 114 4.13 -3.87 11.79
CA LEU A 114 3.64 -3.45 10.47
C LEU A 114 4.62 -3.82 9.36
N ALA A 115 5.90 -3.51 9.54
CA ALA A 115 6.95 -3.87 8.59
C ALA A 115 7.09 -5.39 8.40
N ALA A 116 6.82 -6.17 9.45
CA ALA A 116 6.87 -7.64 9.42
C ALA A 116 5.54 -8.30 9.02
N ASN A 117 4.48 -7.53 8.75
CA ASN A 117 3.10 -8.03 8.59
C ASN A 117 2.72 -9.06 9.68
N MET A 118 3.00 -8.72 10.94
CA MET A 118 2.91 -9.61 12.09
C MET A 118 2.04 -9.01 13.18
N ARG A 119 1.09 -9.79 13.71
CA ARG A 119 0.24 -9.38 14.83
C ARG A 119 1.04 -8.89 16.03
N TRP A 120 2.05 -9.65 16.41
CA TRP A 120 2.83 -9.47 17.62
C TRP A 120 3.98 -8.48 17.45
N PHE A 121 4.50 -8.00 18.57
CA PHE A 121 5.71 -7.20 18.61
C PHE A 121 6.93 -8.07 18.24
N PRO A 122 7.66 -7.77 17.15
CA PRO A 122 8.70 -8.68 16.64
C PRO A 122 9.83 -8.97 17.62
N LEU A 123 10.24 -8.00 18.45
CA LEU A 123 11.32 -8.18 19.42
C LEU A 123 10.94 -9.18 20.53
N ASN A 124 9.64 -9.31 20.82
CA ASN A 124 9.12 -10.22 21.85
C ASN A 124 8.33 -11.40 21.25
N ARG A 125 8.41 -11.65 19.94
CA ARG A 125 7.52 -12.60 19.22
C ARG A 125 7.40 -14.01 19.83
N ASN A 126 8.47 -14.48 20.49
CA ASN A 126 8.54 -15.80 21.11
C ASN A 126 8.08 -15.82 22.58
N ASP A 127 7.91 -14.66 23.22
CA ASP A 127 7.42 -14.54 24.58
C ASP A 127 5.89 -14.44 24.57
N LYS A 128 5.21 -15.55 24.89
CA LYS A 128 3.75 -15.61 24.91
C LYS A 128 3.10 -14.62 25.88
N VAL A 129 3.84 -14.13 26.88
CA VAL A 129 3.34 -13.21 27.90
C VAL A 129 3.35 -11.76 27.40
N THR A 130 4.41 -11.37 26.67
CA THR A 130 4.68 -9.96 26.31
C THR A 130 4.53 -9.64 24.82
N ARG A 131 4.42 -10.64 23.94
CA ARG A 131 4.38 -10.44 22.48
C ARG A 131 3.16 -9.66 21.95
N ASP A 132 2.02 -9.75 22.64
CA ASP A 132 0.78 -9.10 22.23
C ASP A 132 0.69 -7.74 22.90
N LEU A 133 0.98 -6.67 22.16
CA LEU A 133 0.99 -5.29 22.68
C LEU A 133 -0.34 -4.91 23.32
N ASN A 134 -1.46 -5.36 22.74
CA ASN A 134 -2.80 -5.05 23.24
C ASN A 134 -3.20 -5.91 24.46
N ARG A 135 -2.22 -6.51 25.15
CA ARG A 135 -2.33 -7.19 26.46
C ARG A 135 -1.33 -6.66 27.48
N GLN A 136 -0.62 -5.57 27.18
CA GLN A 136 0.47 -5.05 28.01
C GLN A 136 0.14 -3.75 28.73
N PHE A 137 -1.07 -3.21 28.58
CA PHE A 137 -1.50 -1.99 29.29
C PHE A 137 -2.02 -2.31 30.71
N PRO A 138 -2.14 -1.30 31.59
CA PRO A 138 -2.59 -1.51 32.97
C PRO A 138 -3.93 -2.23 33.10
N THR A 139 -4.09 -3.00 34.18
CA THR A 139 -5.30 -3.74 34.53
C THR A 139 -5.61 -3.57 36.02
N SER A 140 -6.73 -4.12 36.49
CA SER A 140 -7.00 -4.22 37.93
C SER A 140 -5.99 -5.09 38.70
N GLU A 141 -5.28 -5.99 38.01
CA GLU A 141 -4.28 -6.89 38.63
C GLU A 141 -2.87 -6.27 38.63
N HIS A 142 -2.58 -5.39 37.66
CA HIS A 142 -1.29 -4.73 37.51
C HIS A 142 -1.45 -3.26 37.12
N GLU A 143 -0.95 -2.36 37.97
CA GLU A 143 -1.11 -0.90 37.80
C GLU A 143 -0.22 -0.28 36.70
N SER A 144 0.76 -1.01 36.18
CA SER A 144 1.75 -0.47 35.24
C SER A 144 1.81 -1.25 33.92
N PRO A 145 2.12 -0.58 32.79
CA PRO A 145 2.39 -1.25 31.52
C PRO A 145 3.58 -2.21 31.63
N ARG A 146 3.56 -3.30 30.85
CA ARG A 146 4.50 -4.44 31.01
C ARG A 146 5.64 -4.48 29.99
N THR A 147 5.67 -3.58 29.02
CA THR A 147 6.73 -3.49 28.01
C THR A 147 7.11 -2.03 27.76
N ASP A 148 8.31 -1.76 27.25
CA ASP A 148 8.77 -0.39 26.98
C ASP A 148 7.85 0.33 25.99
N LEU A 149 7.37 -0.36 24.96
CA LEU A 149 6.45 0.21 23.98
C LEU A 149 5.07 0.53 24.58
N SER A 150 4.49 -0.40 25.36
CA SER A 150 3.21 -0.12 26.04
C SER A 150 3.34 0.99 27.07
N LYS A 151 4.49 1.06 27.75
CA LYS A 151 4.83 2.16 28.66
C LYS A 151 4.91 3.49 27.94
N ALA A 152 5.61 3.58 26.81
CA ALA A 152 5.71 4.83 26.06
C ALA A 152 4.35 5.32 25.53
N ILE A 153 3.50 4.41 25.05
CA ILE A 153 2.14 4.77 24.60
C ILE A 153 1.28 5.22 25.80
N TRP A 154 1.37 4.52 26.93
CA TRP A 154 0.62 4.90 28.14
C TRP A 154 1.08 6.23 28.72
N ASP A 155 2.38 6.47 28.77
CA ASP A 155 2.96 7.74 29.24
C ASP A 155 2.51 8.90 28.32
N LEU A 156 2.38 8.68 26.99
CA LEU A 156 1.80 9.66 26.06
C LEU A 156 0.32 9.96 26.37
N VAL A 157 -0.47 8.93 26.65
CA VAL A 157 -1.88 9.10 27.05
C VAL A 157 -1.98 9.91 28.33
N LEU A 158 -1.18 9.59 29.35
CA LEU A 158 -1.14 10.34 30.61
C LEU A 158 -0.69 11.78 30.39
N GLN A 159 0.31 12.01 29.52
CA GLN A 159 0.83 13.34 29.22
C GLN A 159 -0.21 14.27 28.60
N HIS A 160 -1.11 13.73 27.77
CA HIS A 160 -2.08 14.53 27.03
C HIS A 160 -3.46 14.60 27.65
N GLU A 161 -3.71 13.84 28.73
CA GLU A 161 -4.97 13.84 29.49
C GLU A 161 -6.23 13.83 28.58
N PRO A 162 -6.36 12.86 27.66
CA PRO A 162 -7.42 12.90 26.67
C PRO A 162 -8.80 12.68 27.27
N ASP A 163 -9.81 13.36 26.73
CA ASP A 163 -11.22 13.10 27.02
C ASP A 163 -11.70 11.80 26.36
N TYR A 164 -11.11 11.45 25.20
CA TYR A 164 -11.46 10.26 24.45
C TYR A 164 -10.25 9.52 23.87
N LEU A 165 -10.39 8.20 23.71
CA LEU A 165 -9.41 7.38 22.99
C LEU A 165 -10.06 6.47 21.93
N ILE A 166 -9.48 6.45 20.74
CA ILE A 166 -9.87 5.55 19.65
C ILE A 166 -8.68 4.69 19.24
N ASP A 167 -8.87 3.37 19.25
CA ASP A 167 -7.87 2.41 18.79
C ASP A 167 -8.37 1.67 17.54
N LEU A 168 -7.65 1.79 16.42
CA LEU A 168 -8.05 1.28 15.11
C LEU A 168 -7.49 -0.14 14.89
N HIS A 169 -8.37 -1.14 14.81
CA HIS A 169 -8.05 -2.57 14.68
C HIS A 169 -8.77 -3.23 13.49
N GLU A 170 -8.35 -4.47 13.19
CA GLU A 170 -9.02 -5.30 12.19
C GLU A 170 -9.29 -6.73 12.72
N GLY A 171 -10.52 -7.19 12.56
CA GLY A 171 -10.92 -8.57 12.82
C GLY A 171 -10.70 -9.49 11.61
N PHE A 172 -10.46 -10.77 11.90
CA PHE A 172 -10.15 -11.78 10.88
C PHE A 172 -11.36 -12.31 10.10
N ASP A 173 -12.57 -12.07 10.59
CA ASP A 173 -13.84 -12.45 9.98
C ASP A 173 -14.94 -11.46 10.38
N PHE A 174 -16.13 -11.57 9.81
CA PHE A 174 -17.28 -10.73 10.17
C PHE A 174 -17.98 -11.25 11.41
N HIS A 175 -18.15 -10.42 12.44
CA HIS A 175 -18.73 -10.84 13.72
C HIS A 175 -20.13 -11.47 13.57
N ILE A 176 -21.00 -10.86 12.75
CA ILE A 176 -22.37 -11.36 12.50
C ILE A 176 -22.35 -12.82 12.00
N THR A 177 -21.42 -13.17 11.10
CA THR A 177 -21.31 -14.56 10.59
C THR A 177 -20.47 -15.47 11.46
N ASN A 178 -19.57 -14.91 12.24
CA ASN A 178 -18.59 -15.64 13.03
C ASN A 178 -18.34 -14.91 14.36
N PRO A 179 -19.06 -15.26 15.43
CA PRO A 179 -18.97 -14.56 16.72
C PRO A 179 -17.62 -14.73 17.43
N LYS A 180 -16.70 -15.56 16.90
CA LYS A 180 -15.31 -15.66 17.38
C LYS A 180 -14.42 -14.53 16.88
N SER A 181 -14.85 -13.82 15.84
CA SER A 181 -14.19 -12.60 15.36
C SER A 181 -14.86 -11.38 15.95
N VAL A 182 -14.10 -10.31 16.13
CA VAL A 182 -14.61 -8.97 16.49
C VAL A 182 -14.73 -8.05 15.27
N GLY A 183 -14.41 -8.53 14.08
CA GLY A 183 -14.40 -7.71 12.87
C GLY A 183 -15.79 -7.18 12.49
N SER A 184 -15.81 -5.98 11.90
CA SER A 184 -17.02 -5.21 11.65
C SER A 184 -17.75 -4.92 12.96
N SER A 185 -17.08 -4.21 13.88
CA SER A 185 -17.69 -3.79 15.13
C SER A 185 -17.12 -2.50 15.72
N VAL A 186 -17.87 -1.92 16.65
CA VAL A 186 -17.41 -0.88 17.57
C VAL A 186 -17.40 -1.51 18.97
N VAL A 187 -16.21 -1.64 19.57
CA VAL A 187 -16.02 -2.26 20.90
C VAL A 187 -15.77 -1.18 21.94
N TYR A 188 -16.52 -1.20 23.04
CA TYR A 188 -16.43 -0.20 24.12
C TYR A 188 -17.04 -0.81 25.39
N SER A 189 -16.87 -0.22 26.58
CA SER A 189 -17.62 -0.71 27.75
C SER A 189 -19.01 -0.06 27.84
N LYS A 190 -20.00 -0.80 28.35
CA LYS A 190 -21.40 -0.35 28.32
C LYS A 190 -21.61 0.98 29.05
N SER A 191 -22.20 1.95 28.36
CA SER A 191 -22.59 3.27 28.87
C SER A 191 -23.59 3.89 27.89
N SER A 192 -24.63 4.58 28.39
CA SER A 192 -25.63 5.24 27.53
C SER A 192 -25.00 6.31 26.62
N ALA A 193 -24.00 7.04 27.12
CA ALA A 193 -23.29 8.05 26.33
C ALA A 193 -22.51 7.39 25.17
N ARG A 194 -21.78 6.33 25.47
CA ARG A 194 -21.00 5.59 24.46
C ARG A 194 -21.87 4.80 23.50
N ASP A 195 -23.02 4.30 23.95
CA ASP A 195 -24.01 3.65 23.10
C ASP A 195 -24.53 4.63 22.02
N ALA A 196 -24.81 5.89 22.39
CA ALA A 196 -25.26 6.91 21.44
C ALA A 196 -24.17 7.29 20.41
N ILE A 197 -22.92 7.39 20.84
CA ILE A 197 -21.77 7.63 19.96
C ILE A 197 -21.55 6.45 19.01
N ALA A 198 -21.52 5.24 19.55
CA ALA A 198 -21.38 4.02 18.75
C ALA A 198 -22.49 3.88 17.73
N GLN A 199 -23.75 4.16 18.09
CA GLN A 199 -24.87 4.06 17.16
C GLN A 199 -24.72 5.01 15.97
N SER A 200 -24.27 6.25 16.20
CA SER A 200 -24.05 7.22 15.12
C SER A 200 -22.98 6.74 14.13
N MET A 201 -21.88 6.19 14.64
CA MET A 201 -20.84 5.58 13.82
C MET A 201 -21.35 4.38 13.02
N LEU A 202 -22.14 3.49 13.66
CA LEU A 202 -22.73 2.31 13.02
C LEU A 202 -23.70 2.70 11.90
N ASP A 203 -24.54 3.72 12.11
CA ASP A 203 -25.51 4.20 11.13
C ASP A 203 -24.81 4.69 9.85
N VAL A 204 -23.70 5.41 9.99
CA VAL A 204 -22.95 5.94 8.84
C VAL A 204 -22.22 4.84 8.09
N VAL A 205 -21.48 3.97 8.79
CA VAL A 205 -20.69 2.92 8.11
C VAL A 205 -21.61 1.88 7.46
N ASN A 206 -22.73 1.50 8.09
CA ASN A 206 -23.63 0.47 7.56
C ASN A 206 -24.40 0.92 6.32
N ARG A 207 -24.57 2.23 6.08
CA ARG A 207 -25.09 2.73 4.79
C ARG A 207 -24.19 2.37 3.60
N SER A 208 -22.90 2.12 3.84
CA SER A 208 -21.95 1.69 2.81
C SER A 208 -21.86 0.17 2.64
N VAL A 209 -22.57 -0.61 3.48
CA VAL A 209 -22.47 -2.08 3.50
C VAL A 209 -23.78 -2.69 3.04
N SER A 210 -23.79 -3.26 1.83
CA SER A 210 -25.00 -3.85 1.24
C SER A 210 -25.31 -5.27 1.71
N ASP A 211 -24.31 -6.06 2.13
CA ASP A 211 -24.51 -7.42 2.68
C ASP A 211 -24.73 -7.30 4.19
N GLU A 212 -25.96 -7.53 4.64
CA GLU A 212 -26.35 -7.47 6.06
C GLU A 212 -25.46 -8.35 6.96
N ARG A 213 -24.94 -9.47 6.43
CA ARG A 213 -24.05 -10.37 7.17
C ARG A 213 -22.66 -9.79 7.42
N ARG A 214 -22.33 -8.68 6.77
CA ARG A 214 -21.06 -7.96 6.89
C ARG A 214 -21.21 -6.61 7.59
N GLN A 215 -22.41 -6.27 8.07
CA GLN A 215 -22.65 -5.02 8.77
C GLN A 215 -21.87 -4.95 10.08
N PHE A 216 -21.57 -3.71 10.47
CA PHE A 216 -20.95 -3.37 11.73
C PHE A 216 -21.98 -3.47 12.86
N VAL A 217 -21.53 -3.93 14.03
CA VAL A 217 -22.36 -4.03 15.24
C VAL A 217 -21.65 -3.47 16.47
N SER A 218 -22.40 -3.12 17.52
CA SER A 218 -21.83 -2.73 18.81
C SER A 218 -21.45 -3.97 19.63
N LEU A 219 -20.23 -3.99 20.19
CA LEU A 219 -19.79 -4.98 21.16
C LEU A 219 -19.48 -4.33 22.52
N SER A 220 -20.51 -4.12 23.34
CA SER A 220 -20.39 -3.38 24.60
C SER A 220 -20.47 -4.22 25.88
N LYS A 221 -21.02 -5.44 25.80
CA LYS A 221 -21.35 -6.26 26.98
C LYS A 221 -20.13 -6.65 27.82
N SER A 222 -19.05 -7.09 27.17
CA SER A 222 -17.81 -7.51 27.85
C SER A 222 -16.72 -6.44 27.85
N GLY A 223 -16.93 -5.36 27.09
CA GLY A 223 -15.91 -4.35 26.82
C GLY A 223 -14.72 -4.88 26.01
N ALA A 224 -13.71 -4.04 25.87
CA ALA A 224 -12.42 -4.43 25.32
C ALA A 224 -11.71 -5.47 26.22
N ALA A 225 -10.74 -6.20 25.66
CA ALA A 225 -10.02 -7.23 26.39
C ALA A 225 -9.20 -6.64 27.56
N SER A 226 -9.03 -7.41 28.64
CA SER A 226 -8.12 -7.02 29.74
C SER A 226 -6.69 -6.85 29.22
N GLY A 227 -6.03 -5.79 29.68
CA GLY A 227 -4.70 -5.38 29.23
C GLY A 227 -4.65 -4.66 27.88
N SER A 228 -5.80 -4.34 27.28
CA SER A 228 -5.89 -3.48 26.09
C SER A 228 -5.81 -2.01 26.44
N LEU A 229 -5.36 -1.17 25.49
CA LEU A 229 -5.25 0.27 25.68
C LEU A 229 -6.62 0.90 26.00
N VAL A 230 -7.65 0.55 25.22
CA VAL A 230 -9.02 1.05 25.41
C VAL A 230 -9.57 0.71 26.79
N ARG A 231 -9.37 -0.54 27.25
CA ARG A 231 -9.83 -0.95 28.57
C ARG A 231 -9.08 -0.24 29.69
N ALA A 232 -7.76 -0.12 29.57
CA ALA A 232 -6.94 0.61 30.54
C ALA A 232 -7.38 2.07 30.67
N CYS A 233 -7.64 2.76 29.55
CA CYS A 233 -8.14 4.13 29.56
C CYS A 233 -9.49 4.26 30.28
N THR A 234 -10.42 3.35 29.98
CA THR A 234 -11.74 3.36 30.65
C THR A 234 -11.61 3.07 32.15
N GLU A 235 -10.89 2.01 32.54
CA GLU A 235 -10.88 1.52 33.93
C GLU A 235 -9.95 2.33 34.84
N LYS A 236 -8.86 2.92 34.30
CA LYS A 236 -7.86 3.65 35.10
C LYS A 236 -8.02 5.16 35.03
N LEU A 237 -8.50 5.69 33.91
CA LEU A 237 -8.64 7.13 33.71
C LEU A 237 -10.10 7.59 33.71
N GLY A 238 -11.06 6.68 33.56
CA GLY A 238 -12.48 7.02 33.53
C GLY A 238 -12.91 7.72 32.23
N ILE A 239 -12.10 7.63 31.17
CA ILE A 239 -12.35 8.32 29.89
C ILE A 239 -13.12 7.41 28.92
N ASP A 240 -13.84 8.01 27.97
CA ASP A 240 -14.60 7.28 26.98
C ASP A 240 -13.68 6.77 25.86
N ALA A 241 -13.58 5.45 25.72
CA ALA A 241 -12.68 4.82 24.75
C ALA A 241 -13.35 3.73 23.90
N PHE A 242 -12.92 3.62 22.64
CA PHE A 242 -13.48 2.74 21.62
C PHE A 242 -12.39 2.00 20.84
N ILE A 243 -12.61 0.71 20.56
CA ILE A 243 -11.93 0.02 19.46
C ILE A 243 -12.85 0.07 18.24
N LEU A 244 -12.31 0.46 17.10
CA LEU A 244 -12.99 0.39 15.82
C LEU A 244 -12.41 -0.79 15.03
N GLU A 245 -13.24 -1.80 14.75
CA GLU A 245 -12.83 -3.06 14.12
C GLU A 245 -13.36 -3.16 12.70
N THR A 246 -12.50 -2.97 11.69
CA THR A 246 -12.85 -3.36 10.30
C THR A 246 -12.57 -4.85 10.07
N THR A 247 -12.87 -5.43 8.90
CA THR A 247 -12.66 -6.86 8.65
C THR A 247 -11.72 -7.10 7.49
N PHE A 248 -10.62 -7.84 7.70
CA PHE A 248 -9.64 -8.09 6.62
C PHE A 248 -10.01 -9.21 5.66
N LYS A 249 -10.94 -10.10 6.02
CA LYS A 249 -11.38 -11.19 5.15
C LYS A 249 -12.18 -10.67 3.96
N ASP A 250 -11.75 -11.07 2.77
CA ASP A 250 -12.44 -10.79 1.50
C ASP A 250 -12.79 -9.31 1.29
N GLN A 251 -11.95 -8.40 1.81
CA GLN A 251 -12.09 -6.96 1.65
C GLN A 251 -10.74 -6.31 1.31
N PRO A 252 -10.70 -5.38 0.34
CA PRO A 252 -9.48 -4.66 0.00
C PRO A 252 -9.05 -3.72 1.13
N ARG A 253 -7.79 -3.27 1.10
CA ARG A 253 -7.27 -2.32 2.10
C ARG A 253 -7.93 -0.96 1.93
N SER A 254 -8.18 -0.51 0.70
CA SER A 254 -8.88 0.74 0.42
C SER A 254 -10.22 0.86 1.19
N LEU A 255 -11.08 -0.16 1.07
CA LEU A 255 -12.40 -0.21 1.73
C LEU A 255 -12.29 -0.14 3.24
N ARG A 256 -11.43 -0.98 3.84
CA ARG A 256 -11.25 -1.03 5.29
C ARG A 256 -10.67 0.28 5.83
N THR A 257 -9.74 0.89 5.09
CA THR A 257 -9.17 2.19 5.46
C THR A 257 -10.26 3.28 5.41
N ARG A 258 -11.10 3.26 4.37
CA ARG A 258 -12.25 4.15 4.24
C ARG A 258 -13.26 3.97 5.38
N GLN A 259 -13.57 2.74 5.77
CA GLN A 259 -14.47 2.46 6.89
C GLN A 259 -13.93 3.03 8.22
N HIS A 260 -12.62 2.89 8.51
CA HIS A 260 -12.03 3.57 9.66
C HIS A 260 -12.20 5.09 9.60
N ARG A 261 -11.92 5.70 8.45
CA ARG A 261 -12.12 7.15 8.26
C ARG A 261 -13.58 7.56 8.46
N MET A 262 -14.55 6.82 7.94
CA MET A 262 -15.98 7.10 8.16
C MET A 262 -16.36 7.07 9.64
N LEU A 263 -15.89 6.06 10.38
CA LEU A 263 -16.17 5.91 11.81
C LEU A 263 -15.54 7.07 12.60
N VAL A 264 -14.26 7.39 12.37
CA VAL A 264 -13.55 8.47 13.08
C VAL A 264 -14.13 9.84 12.72
N SER A 265 -14.45 10.09 11.45
CA SER A 265 -15.08 11.35 11.01
C SER A 265 -16.42 11.57 11.69
N THR A 266 -17.25 10.53 11.74
CA THR A 266 -18.54 10.57 12.43
C THR A 266 -18.36 10.86 13.92
N PHE A 267 -17.40 10.19 14.56
CA PHE A 267 -17.07 10.42 15.97
C PHE A 267 -16.64 11.87 16.22
N LEU A 268 -15.63 12.37 15.49
CA LEU A 268 -15.08 13.71 15.70
C LEU A 268 -16.12 14.79 15.43
N LYS A 269 -16.99 14.58 14.45
CA LYS A 269 -18.11 15.48 14.17
C LYS A 269 -19.15 15.50 15.30
N GLN A 270 -19.43 14.35 15.90
CA GLN A 270 -20.40 14.24 16.99
C GLN A 270 -19.94 14.94 18.28
N ILE A 271 -18.62 15.08 18.47
CA ILE A 271 -18.03 15.83 19.60
C ILE A 271 -17.56 17.23 19.19
N ASP A 272 -18.07 17.74 18.06
CA ASP A 272 -17.82 19.09 17.54
C ASP A 272 -16.33 19.43 17.31
N MET A 273 -15.47 18.45 17.02
CA MET A 273 -14.06 18.71 16.68
C MET A 273 -13.85 19.05 15.20
N ILE A 274 -14.77 18.63 14.32
CA ILE A 274 -14.79 18.95 12.89
C ILE A 274 -16.20 19.36 12.46
N ASP A 275 -16.30 20.30 11.52
CA ASP A 275 -17.59 20.83 11.05
C ASP A 275 -18.27 19.92 10.01
N GLU A 276 -17.46 19.22 9.21
CA GLU A 276 -17.89 18.44 8.05
C GLU A 276 -17.30 17.03 8.04
N ASP A 277 -17.90 16.15 7.24
CA ASP A 277 -17.38 14.80 7.06
C ASP A 277 -16.05 14.86 6.31
N CYS A 278 -14.98 14.36 6.94
CA CYS A 278 -13.63 14.34 6.38
C CYS A 278 -13.22 12.95 5.88
N ALA A 279 -14.13 11.97 5.81
CA ALA A 279 -13.81 10.59 5.47
C ALA A 279 -13.16 10.42 4.08
N ASP A 280 -13.38 11.38 3.19
CA ASP A 280 -12.89 11.38 1.82
C ASP A 280 -11.67 12.31 1.62
N ARG A 281 -11.11 12.88 2.71
CA ARG A 281 -9.82 13.59 2.70
C ARG A 281 -8.69 12.61 3.01
N LEU A 282 -7.88 12.29 2.00
CA LEU A 282 -6.83 11.26 2.03
C LEU A 282 -5.41 11.84 2.12
N GLY A 283 -5.23 13.12 1.81
CA GLY A 283 -3.92 13.76 1.77
C GLY A 283 -3.95 15.23 2.19
N PRO A 284 -2.77 15.87 2.27
CA PRO A 284 -2.68 17.29 2.59
C PRO A 284 -3.32 18.13 1.47
N THR A 285 -3.84 19.30 1.85
CA THR A 285 -4.34 20.31 0.90
C THR A 285 -3.21 20.96 0.12
N ASP A 286 -2.01 21.09 0.71
CA ASP A 286 -0.82 21.52 0.00
C ASP A 286 -0.35 20.43 -0.97
N ARG A 287 -0.22 20.79 -2.26
CA ARG A 287 0.24 19.92 -3.33
C ARG A 287 1.76 19.99 -3.54
N SER A 288 2.50 20.71 -2.70
CA SER A 288 3.94 20.91 -2.87
C SER A 288 4.77 19.68 -2.47
N GLY A 289 5.91 19.49 -3.15
CA GLY A 289 7.01 18.64 -2.65
C GLY A 289 6.98 17.15 -2.97
N SER A 290 5.88 16.55 -3.47
CA SER A 290 5.86 15.14 -3.91
C SER A 290 4.73 14.80 -4.88
N VAL A 291 4.95 13.81 -5.75
CA VAL A 291 3.89 13.25 -6.61
C VAL A 291 2.96 12.37 -5.78
N ARG A 292 1.66 12.61 -5.86
CA ARG A 292 0.62 11.90 -5.10
C ARG A 292 -0.10 10.90 -5.99
N VAL A 293 -0.07 9.64 -5.59
CA VAL A 293 -0.59 8.51 -6.39
C VAL A 293 -1.80 7.87 -5.72
N ALA A 294 -2.89 7.79 -6.45
CA ALA A 294 -4.04 6.95 -6.14
C ALA A 294 -3.77 5.53 -6.66
N LEU A 295 -3.38 4.60 -5.78
CA LEU A 295 -3.17 3.19 -6.14
C LEU A 295 -4.49 2.43 -6.03
N TYR A 296 -5.03 1.96 -7.15
CA TYR A 296 -6.28 1.20 -7.17
C TYR A 296 -6.12 -0.16 -6.47
N ASP A 297 -6.94 -0.38 -5.44
CA ASP A 297 -7.00 -1.60 -4.63
C ASP A 297 -8.47 -1.96 -4.39
N ASP A 298 -9.09 -2.66 -5.34
CA ASP A 298 -10.45 -3.18 -5.21
C ASP A 298 -10.64 -4.37 -6.16
N ALA A 299 -11.88 -4.82 -6.37
CA ALA A 299 -12.24 -5.88 -7.28
C ALA A 299 -11.52 -5.73 -8.63
N GLY A 300 -10.83 -6.81 -9.02
CA GLY A 300 -10.00 -6.88 -10.21
C GLY A 300 -8.53 -6.52 -10.00
N ALA A 301 -8.14 -5.83 -8.94
CA ALA A 301 -6.73 -5.72 -8.55
C ALA A 301 -6.26 -7.03 -7.89
N SER A 302 -5.08 -7.52 -8.27
CA SER A 302 -4.48 -8.68 -7.61
C SER A 302 -3.63 -8.23 -6.42
N SER A 303 -3.61 -9.02 -5.34
CA SER A 303 -2.77 -8.71 -4.16
C SER A 303 -1.29 -8.58 -4.53
N ASN A 304 -0.79 -9.40 -5.46
CA ASN A 304 0.59 -9.30 -5.94
C ASN A 304 0.83 -7.99 -6.71
N GLY A 305 -0.07 -7.60 -7.61
CA GLY A 305 0.05 -6.34 -8.36
C GLY A 305 0.06 -5.13 -7.42
N VAL A 306 -0.88 -5.08 -6.48
CA VAL A 306 -0.97 -4.01 -5.47
C VAL A 306 0.29 -3.99 -4.59
N ASN A 307 0.75 -5.15 -4.11
CA ASN A 307 1.94 -5.24 -3.26
C ASN A 307 3.21 -4.80 -3.97
N ASN A 308 3.45 -5.28 -5.20
CA ASN A 308 4.64 -4.92 -5.95
C ASN A 308 4.65 -3.43 -6.28
N CYS A 309 3.51 -2.87 -6.74
CA CYS A 309 3.40 -1.43 -6.96
C CYS A 309 3.67 -0.66 -5.66
N SER A 310 2.97 -0.97 -4.56
CA SER A 310 3.15 -0.26 -3.28
C SER A 310 4.56 -0.37 -2.70
N LYS A 311 5.28 -1.47 -2.93
CA LYS A 311 6.69 -1.62 -2.54
C LYS A 311 7.58 -0.69 -3.37
N THR A 312 7.36 -0.63 -4.68
CA THR A 312 8.06 0.27 -5.59
C THR A 312 7.81 1.73 -5.27
N LEU A 313 6.55 2.12 -5.00
CA LEU A 313 6.19 3.49 -4.60
C LEU A 313 6.81 3.85 -3.25
N SER A 314 6.70 2.95 -2.27
CA SER A 314 7.29 3.15 -0.94
C SER A 314 8.80 3.38 -1.03
N ALA A 315 9.51 2.86 -2.02
CA ALA A 315 10.96 3.04 -2.13
C ALA A 315 11.38 4.40 -2.72
N ALA A 316 10.45 5.17 -3.28
CA ALA A 316 10.72 6.48 -3.87
C ALA A 316 10.43 7.61 -2.87
N SER A 317 11.40 8.49 -2.66
CA SER A 317 11.32 9.59 -1.69
C SER A 317 10.42 10.75 -2.10
N ASP A 318 10.18 10.89 -3.40
CA ASP A 318 9.42 11.97 -4.01
C ASP A 318 8.00 11.53 -4.42
N ILE A 319 7.61 10.30 -4.05
CA ILE A 319 6.30 9.73 -4.37
C ILE A 319 5.60 9.33 -3.08
N THR A 320 4.30 9.61 -3.06
CA THR A 320 3.42 9.32 -1.93
C THR A 320 2.18 8.66 -2.50
N PHE A 321 1.53 7.78 -1.74
CA PHE A 321 0.37 7.10 -2.27
C PHE A 321 -0.68 6.76 -1.22
N SER A 322 -1.92 6.67 -1.68
CA SER A 322 -3.04 6.10 -0.93
C SER A 322 -3.69 4.99 -1.72
N TYR A 323 -4.19 3.98 -1.01
CA TYR A 323 -5.04 2.95 -1.61
C TYR A 323 -6.44 3.52 -1.83
N VAL A 324 -6.95 3.42 -3.06
CA VAL A 324 -8.29 3.86 -3.45
C VAL A 324 -9.08 2.70 -4.04
N GLY A 325 -10.39 2.65 -3.77
CA GLY A 325 -11.30 1.64 -4.31
C GLY A 325 -12.25 2.19 -5.36
N ALA A 326 -13.17 1.36 -5.85
CA ALA A 326 -14.18 1.80 -6.80
C ALA A 326 -15.07 2.92 -6.23
N ALA A 327 -15.38 2.86 -4.92
CA ALA A 327 -16.14 3.89 -4.22
C ALA A 327 -15.43 5.25 -4.19
N ASP A 328 -14.10 5.27 -4.35
CA ASP A 328 -13.26 6.48 -4.34
C ASP A 328 -13.08 7.09 -5.75
N MET A 329 -13.65 6.49 -6.79
CA MET A 329 -13.62 7.03 -8.17
C MET A 329 -14.61 8.19 -8.30
N ARG A 330 -14.34 9.27 -7.56
CA ARG A 330 -15.13 10.50 -7.48
C ARG A 330 -14.22 11.71 -7.63
N GLY A 331 -14.73 12.78 -8.26
CA GLY A 331 -13.92 13.96 -8.59
C GLY A 331 -13.24 14.61 -7.37
N ASP A 332 -14.01 14.79 -6.29
CA ASP A 332 -13.57 15.30 -4.99
C ASP A 332 -12.45 14.48 -4.32
N VAL A 333 -12.37 13.18 -4.66
CA VAL A 333 -11.29 12.31 -4.18
C VAL A 333 -10.10 12.35 -5.13
N LEU A 334 -10.33 12.22 -6.45
CA LEU A 334 -9.25 12.15 -7.42
C LEU A 334 -8.47 13.46 -7.57
N GLU A 335 -9.08 14.62 -7.32
CA GLU A 335 -8.39 15.92 -7.34
C GLU A 335 -7.22 16.03 -6.34
N GLN A 336 -7.24 15.18 -5.29
CA GLN A 336 -6.19 15.09 -4.28
C GLN A 336 -4.93 14.37 -4.78
N PHE A 337 -4.96 13.82 -6.00
CA PHE A 337 -3.87 13.05 -6.59
C PHE A 337 -3.39 13.69 -7.89
N ASP A 338 -2.18 13.30 -8.29
CA ASP A 338 -1.57 13.71 -9.55
C ASP A 338 -1.59 12.54 -10.55
N VAL A 339 -1.62 11.29 -10.05
CA VAL A 339 -1.68 10.07 -10.89
C VAL A 339 -2.62 9.03 -10.28
N VAL A 340 -3.42 8.37 -11.13
CA VAL A 340 -4.11 7.11 -10.78
C VAL A 340 -3.34 5.94 -11.37
N LEU A 341 -2.94 5.00 -10.50
CA LEU A 341 -2.21 3.78 -10.85
C LEU A 341 -3.12 2.55 -10.75
N PHE A 342 -3.35 1.89 -11.89
CA PHE A 342 -4.08 0.62 -11.98
C PHE A 342 -3.10 -0.56 -12.05
N PRO A 343 -3.03 -1.42 -11.02
CA PRO A 343 -2.06 -2.53 -10.98
C PRO A 343 -2.54 -3.77 -11.76
N GLY A 344 -1.69 -4.80 -11.80
CA GLY A 344 -2.02 -6.09 -12.39
C GLY A 344 -3.16 -6.84 -11.70
N GLY A 345 -3.83 -7.75 -12.43
CA GLY A 345 -5.04 -8.46 -11.98
C GLY A 345 -5.97 -8.82 -13.15
N SER A 346 -7.21 -8.32 -13.14
CA SER A 346 -8.22 -8.53 -14.18
C SER A 346 -8.84 -7.20 -14.60
N GLY A 347 -8.45 -6.69 -15.77
CA GLY A 347 -8.90 -5.38 -16.26
C GLY A 347 -10.42 -5.28 -16.39
N SER A 348 -11.09 -6.36 -16.83
CA SER A 348 -12.55 -6.39 -16.91
C SER A 348 -13.25 -6.36 -15.56
N LYS A 349 -12.65 -6.94 -14.51
CA LYS A 349 -13.17 -6.82 -13.15
C LYS A 349 -12.91 -5.43 -12.57
N GLN A 350 -11.76 -4.82 -12.84
CA GLN A 350 -11.46 -3.44 -12.46
C GLN A 350 -12.48 -2.49 -13.11
N GLY A 351 -12.62 -2.53 -14.43
CA GLY A 351 -13.57 -1.70 -15.17
C GLY A 351 -15.02 -1.88 -14.69
N LYS A 352 -15.46 -3.12 -14.46
CA LYS A 352 -16.81 -3.40 -13.92
C LYS A 352 -17.03 -2.88 -12.50
N ALA A 353 -16.03 -3.00 -11.64
CA ALA A 353 -16.11 -2.52 -10.26
C ALA A 353 -16.20 -0.99 -10.21
N ILE A 354 -15.37 -0.31 -11.00
CA ILE A 354 -15.39 1.15 -11.15
C ILE A 354 -16.74 1.65 -11.72
N GLY A 355 -17.37 0.87 -12.60
CA GLY A 355 -18.62 1.25 -13.25
C GLY A 355 -18.44 2.32 -14.32
N GLU A 356 -19.49 2.61 -15.09
CA GLU A 356 -19.41 3.58 -16.19
C GLU A 356 -19.15 5.01 -15.71
N SER A 357 -19.86 5.45 -14.67
CA SER A 357 -19.69 6.79 -14.08
C SER A 357 -18.29 6.98 -13.51
N GLY A 358 -17.76 6.01 -12.76
CA GLY A 358 -16.40 6.06 -12.23
C GLY A 358 -15.34 6.10 -13.34
N ARG A 359 -15.56 5.37 -14.44
CA ARG A 359 -14.65 5.42 -15.60
C ARG A 359 -14.67 6.78 -16.29
N GLU A 360 -15.82 7.46 -16.35
CA GLU A 360 -15.89 8.83 -16.86
C GLU A 360 -15.15 9.81 -15.95
N ILE A 361 -15.30 9.68 -14.63
CA ILE A 361 -14.58 10.51 -13.66
C ILE A 361 -13.06 10.34 -13.80
N VAL A 362 -12.57 9.12 -14.02
CA VAL A 362 -11.15 8.87 -14.30
C VAL A 362 -10.70 9.51 -15.62
N ARG A 363 -11.56 9.51 -16.66
CA ARG A 363 -11.27 10.23 -17.91
C ARG A 363 -11.23 11.73 -17.71
N GLU A 364 -12.19 12.30 -16.97
CA GLU A 364 -12.24 13.72 -16.65
C GLU A 364 -11.00 14.18 -15.88
N PHE A 365 -10.63 13.42 -14.84
CA PHE A 365 -9.37 13.61 -14.12
C PHE A 365 -8.16 13.69 -15.05
N ALA A 366 -8.06 12.79 -16.03
CA ALA A 366 -6.99 12.85 -17.03
C ALA A 366 -7.12 14.07 -17.95
N ARG A 367 -8.32 14.39 -18.44
CA ARG A 367 -8.51 15.57 -19.30
C ARG A 367 -8.09 16.87 -18.62
N GLU A 368 -8.25 16.95 -17.29
CA GLU A 368 -7.87 18.11 -16.47
C GLU A 368 -6.38 18.18 -16.12
N GLY A 369 -5.58 17.18 -16.53
CA GLY A 369 -4.13 17.17 -16.31
C GLY A 369 -3.62 16.03 -15.43
N GLY A 370 -4.52 15.19 -14.92
CA GLY A 370 -4.16 14.00 -14.15
C GLY A 370 -3.46 12.92 -14.98
N GLY A 371 -2.52 12.22 -14.37
CA GLY A 371 -1.83 11.10 -14.99
C GLY A 371 -2.54 9.76 -14.80
N ILE A 372 -2.46 8.87 -15.78
CA ILE A 372 -2.94 7.48 -15.62
C ILE A 372 -1.81 6.52 -15.94
N VAL A 373 -1.55 5.56 -15.04
CA VAL A 373 -0.61 4.47 -15.30
C VAL A 373 -1.32 3.14 -15.15
N GLY A 374 -1.26 2.29 -16.17
CA GLY A 374 -1.83 0.95 -16.17
C GLY A 374 -0.76 -0.12 -16.31
N VAL A 375 -0.71 -1.08 -15.39
CA VAL A 375 0.23 -2.22 -15.44
C VAL A 375 -0.53 -3.53 -15.63
N CYS A 376 -0.17 -4.31 -16.65
CA CYS A 376 -0.78 -5.59 -17.03
C CYS A 376 -2.31 -5.49 -17.16
N ALA A 377 -3.08 -5.83 -16.14
CA ALA A 377 -4.53 -5.64 -16.12
C ALA A 377 -4.95 -4.17 -16.22
N GLY A 378 -4.20 -3.27 -15.58
CA GLY A 378 -4.40 -1.83 -15.76
C GLY A 378 -4.10 -1.38 -17.19
N ALA A 379 -3.17 -2.02 -17.89
CA ALA A 379 -2.92 -1.76 -19.31
C ALA A 379 -4.09 -2.21 -20.20
N TYR A 380 -4.72 -3.36 -19.90
CA TYR A 380 -5.99 -3.72 -20.54
C TYR A 380 -7.06 -2.66 -20.30
N LEU A 381 -7.18 -2.17 -19.06
CA LEU A 381 -8.15 -1.14 -18.67
C LEU A 381 -7.91 0.20 -19.41
N CYS A 382 -6.66 0.57 -19.70
CA CYS A 382 -6.33 1.80 -20.43
C CYS A 382 -6.70 1.76 -21.93
N SER A 383 -6.86 0.56 -22.52
CA SER A 383 -7.13 0.41 -23.97
C SER A 383 -8.44 1.06 -24.42
N ALA A 384 -8.65 1.17 -25.73
CA ALA A 384 -9.92 1.57 -26.33
C ALA A 384 -10.75 0.37 -26.84
N HIS A 385 -10.37 -0.85 -26.44
CA HIS A 385 -10.86 -2.07 -27.09
C HIS A 385 -12.16 -2.63 -26.51
N TYR A 386 -12.46 -2.40 -25.22
CA TYR A 386 -13.60 -3.00 -24.54
C TYR A 386 -14.55 -1.94 -23.99
N ASP A 387 -15.85 -2.22 -23.93
CA ASP A 387 -16.85 -1.33 -23.32
C ASP A 387 -16.58 -1.01 -21.83
N TRP A 388 -15.83 -1.88 -21.15
CA TRP A 388 -15.40 -1.69 -19.77
C TRP A 388 -14.05 -0.98 -19.62
N SER A 389 -13.38 -0.67 -20.72
CA SER A 389 -12.12 0.08 -20.70
C SER A 389 -12.35 1.56 -20.36
N LEU A 390 -11.26 2.26 -20.08
CA LEU A 390 -11.23 3.70 -19.91
C LEU A 390 -11.27 4.45 -21.23
N HIS A 391 -10.87 3.83 -22.36
CA HIS A 391 -10.76 4.49 -23.67
C HIS A 391 -9.81 5.69 -23.64
N VAL A 392 -8.61 5.49 -23.09
CA VAL A 392 -7.60 6.55 -22.93
C VAL A 392 -6.33 6.33 -23.76
N ILE A 393 -6.13 5.12 -24.27
CA ILE A 393 -5.06 4.78 -25.23
C ILE A 393 -5.68 4.05 -26.42
N ASN A 394 -5.42 4.57 -27.62
CA ASN A 394 -5.95 4.05 -28.90
C ASN A 394 -5.32 2.71 -29.31
N THR A 395 -5.67 1.65 -28.59
CA THR A 395 -5.16 0.29 -28.81
C THR A 395 -6.29 -0.71 -28.96
N ALA A 396 -6.11 -1.64 -29.90
CA ALA A 396 -6.86 -2.88 -29.98
C ALA A 396 -6.06 -4.02 -29.33
N VAL A 397 -6.74 -4.95 -28.67
CA VAL A 397 -6.11 -6.02 -27.89
C VAL A 397 -6.28 -7.36 -28.60
N PHE A 398 -5.20 -8.11 -28.79
CA PHE A 398 -5.25 -9.48 -29.29
C PHE A 398 -5.74 -10.45 -28.22
N ASN A 399 -7.02 -10.81 -28.27
CA ASN A 399 -7.66 -11.69 -27.28
C ASN A 399 -8.69 -12.68 -27.88
N LYS A 400 -8.59 -12.96 -29.19
CA LYS A 400 -9.55 -13.78 -29.93
C LYS A 400 -9.85 -15.08 -29.19
N THR A 401 -11.08 -15.56 -29.30
CA THR A 401 -11.43 -16.89 -28.80
C THR A 401 -11.38 -17.89 -29.94
N VAL A 402 -10.56 -18.93 -29.78
CA VAL A 402 -10.31 -19.94 -30.81
C VAL A 402 -10.68 -21.31 -30.26
N GLU A 403 -11.34 -22.12 -31.08
CA GLU A 403 -11.57 -23.53 -30.81
C GLU A 403 -10.29 -24.30 -31.13
N ILE A 404 -9.71 -24.96 -30.13
CA ILE A 404 -8.47 -25.72 -30.30
C ILE A 404 -8.80 -27.21 -30.26
N ALA A 405 -8.45 -27.94 -31.33
CA ALA A 405 -8.68 -29.36 -31.44
C ALA A 405 -8.14 -30.12 -30.20
N GLY A 406 -9.01 -30.90 -29.56
CA GLY A 406 -8.68 -31.69 -28.36
C GLY A 406 -8.54 -30.92 -27.05
N ILE A 407 -8.66 -29.57 -27.05
CA ILE A 407 -8.55 -28.72 -25.86
C ILE A 407 -9.85 -27.95 -25.59
N GLY A 408 -10.58 -27.63 -26.66
CA GLY A 408 -11.79 -26.83 -26.64
C GLY A 408 -11.54 -25.33 -26.78
N ARG A 409 -12.59 -24.55 -26.52
CA ARG A 409 -12.60 -23.10 -26.66
C ARG A 409 -11.64 -22.40 -25.68
N LYS A 410 -10.67 -21.65 -26.20
CA LYS A 410 -9.70 -20.87 -25.39
C LYS A 410 -9.60 -19.43 -25.87
N SER A 411 -9.50 -18.49 -24.93
CA SER A 411 -9.22 -17.10 -25.25
C SER A 411 -7.72 -16.84 -25.28
N MET A 412 -7.26 -16.14 -26.32
CA MET A 412 -5.85 -15.98 -26.63
C MET A 412 -5.10 -15.03 -25.68
N TRP A 413 -5.80 -14.35 -24.76
CA TRP A 413 -5.15 -13.58 -23.70
C TRP A 413 -4.31 -14.47 -22.76
N TYR A 414 -4.77 -15.70 -22.51
CA TYR A 414 -4.09 -16.61 -21.58
C TYR A 414 -2.97 -17.37 -22.28
N ARG A 415 -1.73 -16.99 -21.96
CA ARG A 415 -0.48 -17.54 -22.50
C ARG A 415 0.28 -18.41 -21.47
N GLY A 416 -0.33 -18.69 -20.31
CA GLY A 416 0.20 -19.61 -19.31
C GLY A 416 0.74 -18.92 -18.06
N ASP A 417 1.64 -19.62 -17.38
CA ASP A 417 2.33 -19.12 -16.19
C ASP A 417 3.34 -18.04 -16.56
N ALA A 418 3.74 -17.27 -15.56
CA ALA A 418 4.66 -16.17 -15.78
C ALA A 418 6.03 -16.65 -16.27
N GLN A 419 6.56 -15.94 -17.26
CA GLN A 419 7.85 -16.22 -17.88
C GLN A 419 8.56 -14.90 -18.18
N ASN A 420 9.88 -14.94 -18.28
CA ASN A 420 10.63 -13.78 -18.76
C ASN A 420 10.55 -13.72 -20.28
N VAL A 421 10.41 -12.51 -20.81
CA VAL A 421 10.49 -12.20 -22.24
C VAL A 421 11.52 -11.11 -22.46
N ARG A 422 12.12 -11.12 -23.64
CA ARG A 422 12.99 -10.04 -24.10
C ARG A 422 12.11 -8.90 -24.56
N MET A 423 12.40 -7.71 -24.05
CA MET A 423 11.75 -6.44 -24.38
C MET A 423 12.83 -5.42 -24.71
N GLU A 424 12.63 -4.61 -25.73
CA GLU A 424 13.57 -3.56 -26.12
C GLU A 424 12.94 -2.18 -25.92
N PHE A 425 13.60 -1.34 -25.12
CA PHE A 425 13.24 0.07 -24.99
C PHE A 425 13.59 0.83 -26.28
N SER A 426 12.64 1.61 -26.80
CA SER A 426 12.86 2.47 -27.97
C SER A 426 13.72 3.69 -27.61
N ASN A 427 14.12 4.49 -28.61
CA ASN A 427 14.84 5.73 -28.34
C ASN A 427 13.97 6.75 -27.58
N ASP A 428 12.66 6.79 -27.85
CA ASP A 428 11.71 7.68 -27.17
C ASP A 428 11.58 7.33 -25.67
N ALA A 429 11.91 6.10 -25.30
CA ALA A 429 11.94 5.66 -23.91
C ALA A 429 13.01 6.37 -23.07
N ARG A 430 14.04 6.96 -23.70
CA ARG A 430 15.08 7.68 -22.98
C ARG A 430 14.49 8.84 -22.20
N ASP A 431 13.57 9.60 -22.79
CA ASP A 431 12.98 10.79 -22.19
C ASP A 431 11.98 10.47 -21.06
N VAL A 432 11.53 9.21 -20.98
CA VAL A 432 10.57 8.76 -19.96
C VAL A 432 11.26 7.96 -18.86
N PHE A 433 12.16 7.05 -19.22
CA PHE A 433 12.72 6.05 -18.30
C PHE A 433 14.24 6.15 -18.10
N ASN A 434 14.92 7.05 -18.83
CA ASN A 434 16.38 7.11 -18.92
C ASN A 434 17.00 5.74 -19.27
N ARG A 435 16.36 5.02 -20.20
CA ARG A 435 16.74 3.65 -20.59
C ARG A 435 16.61 3.46 -22.10
N ALA A 436 17.43 2.57 -22.63
CA ALA A 436 17.39 2.10 -24.01
C ALA A 436 17.94 0.67 -24.08
N GLY A 437 17.61 -0.05 -25.16
CA GLY A 437 18.15 -1.39 -25.44
C GLY A 437 17.32 -2.54 -24.86
N GLU A 438 17.82 -3.76 -25.08
CA GLU A 438 17.14 -5.01 -24.74
C GLU A 438 17.32 -5.39 -23.26
N VAL A 439 16.23 -5.81 -22.62
CA VAL A 439 16.18 -6.32 -21.25
C VAL A 439 15.30 -7.56 -21.18
N GLU A 440 15.52 -8.40 -20.17
CA GLU A 440 14.53 -9.40 -19.78
C GLU A 440 13.52 -8.79 -18.81
N VAL A 441 12.23 -9.04 -19.07
CA VAL A 441 11.13 -8.58 -18.21
C VAL A 441 10.17 -9.72 -17.94
N ARG A 442 9.68 -9.79 -16.69
CA ARG A 442 8.62 -10.71 -16.32
C ARG A 442 7.35 -10.37 -17.09
N TYR A 443 6.79 -11.36 -17.77
CA TYR A 443 5.51 -11.27 -18.46
C TYR A 443 4.52 -12.30 -17.90
N GLN A 444 3.29 -11.87 -17.66
CA GLN A 444 2.22 -12.74 -17.20
C GLN A 444 0.87 -12.29 -17.77
N ASN A 445 0.64 -12.59 -19.05
CA ASN A 445 -0.64 -12.40 -19.74
C ASN A 445 -1.08 -10.93 -19.88
N GLY A 446 -0.13 -9.98 -19.87
CA GLY A 446 -0.39 -8.59 -20.23
C GLY A 446 -0.99 -8.45 -21.63
N PRO A 447 -1.61 -7.31 -21.98
CA PRO A 447 -2.22 -7.13 -23.28
C PRO A 447 -1.17 -7.15 -24.38
N ILE A 448 -1.44 -7.89 -25.44
CA ILE A 448 -0.71 -7.79 -26.70
C ILE A 448 -1.54 -6.89 -27.59
N VAL A 449 -0.97 -5.76 -28.01
CA VAL A 449 -1.74 -4.67 -28.59
C VAL A 449 -1.31 -4.33 -30.01
N SER A 450 -2.25 -3.79 -30.77
CA SER A 450 -2.04 -3.11 -32.04
C SER A 450 -2.71 -1.73 -31.99
N ARG A 451 -2.51 -0.91 -33.03
CA ARG A 451 -3.26 0.34 -33.19
C ARG A 451 -4.77 0.07 -33.14
N GLY A 452 -5.50 0.87 -32.39
CA GLY A 452 -6.96 0.87 -32.37
C GLY A 452 -7.57 1.62 -33.55
N GLU A 453 -8.90 1.60 -33.65
CA GLU A 453 -9.66 2.23 -34.75
C GLU A 453 -10.30 3.56 -34.34
N ASP A 454 -10.15 3.98 -33.08
CA ASP A 454 -10.77 5.20 -32.58
C ASP A 454 -10.00 6.44 -33.04
N THR A 455 -10.53 7.13 -34.04
CA THR A 455 -9.89 8.32 -34.63
C THR A 455 -10.01 9.57 -33.76
N GLN A 456 -10.78 9.53 -32.67
CA GLN A 456 -10.91 10.65 -31.73
C GLN A 456 -9.81 10.65 -30.66
N LEU A 457 -9.14 9.50 -30.48
CA LEU A 457 -8.03 9.37 -29.54
C LEU A 457 -6.70 9.74 -30.20
N PRO A 458 -5.78 10.38 -29.46
CA PRO A 458 -4.49 10.79 -29.99
C PRO A 458 -3.60 9.62 -30.38
N GLU A 459 -2.57 9.90 -31.18
CA GLU A 459 -1.58 8.90 -31.55
C GLU A 459 -0.75 8.47 -30.34
N THR A 460 -0.37 7.19 -30.33
CA THR A 460 0.40 6.57 -29.26
C THR A 460 1.88 6.52 -29.63
N THR A 461 2.77 6.75 -28.66
CA THR A 461 4.21 6.52 -28.80
C THR A 461 4.59 5.19 -28.16
N THR A 462 5.31 4.34 -28.89
CA THR A 462 5.81 3.05 -28.38
C THR A 462 7.15 3.25 -27.68
N LEU A 463 7.16 3.09 -26.35
CA LEU A 463 8.35 3.21 -25.51
C LEU A 463 9.11 1.88 -25.39
N ALA A 464 8.46 0.75 -25.62
CA ALA A 464 9.15 -0.53 -25.66
C ALA A 464 8.43 -1.55 -26.54
N TRP A 465 9.19 -2.50 -27.10
CA TRP A 465 8.72 -3.55 -27.99
C TRP A 465 9.00 -4.93 -27.40
N PHE A 466 8.09 -5.88 -27.57
CA PHE A 466 8.39 -7.28 -27.29
C PHE A 466 9.31 -7.86 -28.38
N ARG A 467 10.41 -8.53 -27.99
CA ARG A 467 11.39 -9.17 -28.88
C ARG A 467 11.47 -10.69 -28.72
N SER A 468 10.70 -11.23 -27.79
CA SER A 468 10.40 -12.66 -27.70
C SER A 468 8.93 -12.85 -27.35
N GLU A 469 8.47 -14.09 -27.41
CA GLU A 469 7.07 -14.42 -27.13
C GLU A 469 6.92 -15.48 -26.05
N VAL A 470 5.73 -15.48 -25.44
CA VAL A 470 5.20 -16.60 -24.68
C VAL A 470 3.99 -17.15 -25.41
N THR A 471 4.00 -18.46 -25.65
CA THR A 471 2.91 -19.18 -26.32
C THR A 471 2.51 -20.39 -25.48
N ARG A 472 1.21 -20.55 -25.24
CA ARG A 472 0.61 -21.77 -24.69
C ARG A 472 -0.12 -22.57 -25.76
N TYR A 473 -0.68 -21.88 -26.75
CA TYR A 473 -1.46 -22.46 -27.82
C TYR A 473 -0.88 -22.04 -29.18
N GLU A 474 -0.94 -22.94 -30.17
CA GLU A 474 -0.36 -22.67 -31.50
C GLU A 474 -0.88 -21.38 -32.17
N PRO A 475 -2.18 -21.00 -32.07
CA PRO A 475 -2.66 -19.73 -32.61
C PRO A 475 -2.06 -18.46 -31.99
N GLN A 476 -1.27 -18.59 -30.91
CA GLN A 476 -0.55 -17.47 -30.29
C GLN A 476 0.84 -17.25 -30.89
N ARG A 477 1.39 -18.21 -31.64
CA ARG A 477 2.73 -18.10 -32.23
C ARG A 477 2.80 -16.94 -33.21
N GLY A 478 3.85 -16.12 -33.08
CA GLY A 478 4.10 -14.97 -33.95
C GLY A 478 3.18 -13.78 -33.70
N THR A 479 2.38 -13.79 -32.64
CA THR A 479 1.41 -12.70 -32.36
C THR A 479 1.93 -11.66 -31.38
N MET A 480 3.07 -11.91 -30.71
CA MET A 480 3.63 -11.06 -29.66
C MET A 480 4.93 -10.37 -30.06
N ILE A 481 5.80 -11.03 -30.82
CA ILE A 481 7.06 -10.44 -31.30
C ILE A 481 6.75 -9.18 -32.11
N ASP A 482 7.54 -8.14 -31.89
CA ASP A 482 7.45 -6.83 -32.55
C ASP A 482 6.13 -6.08 -32.30
N THR A 483 5.41 -6.44 -31.24
CA THR A 483 4.27 -5.66 -30.75
C THR A 483 4.69 -4.71 -29.62
N PRO A 484 3.98 -3.59 -29.40
CA PRO A 484 4.24 -2.70 -28.28
C PRO A 484 4.10 -3.39 -26.93
N ALA A 485 5.13 -3.25 -26.09
CA ALA A 485 5.15 -3.69 -24.70
C ALA A 485 4.81 -2.54 -23.73
N ILE A 486 5.26 -1.33 -24.03
CA ILE A 486 4.95 -0.11 -23.28
C ILE A 486 4.58 1.00 -24.25
N LEU A 487 3.46 1.67 -23.99
CA LEU A 487 2.92 2.77 -24.78
C LEU A 487 2.67 3.98 -23.89
N CYS A 488 2.83 5.18 -24.45
CA CYS A 488 2.29 6.39 -23.86
C CYS A 488 1.43 7.19 -24.87
N ALA A 489 0.56 8.03 -24.34
CA ALA A 489 -0.21 9.01 -25.09
C ALA A 489 -0.61 10.16 -24.16
N ASP A 490 -0.87 11.33 -24.73
CA ASP A 490 -1.60 12.38 -24.03
C ASP A 490 -3.10 12.04 -23.99
N PHE A 491 -3.85 12.58 -23.04
CA PHE A 491 -5.31 12.49 -23.01
C PHE A 491 -5.90 13.76 -22.40
N GLY A 492 -6.44 14.65 -23.24
CA GLY A 492 -6.71 16.03 -22.85
C GLY A 492 -5.42 16.72 -22.40
N ASN A 493 -5.39 17.30 -21.21
CA ASN A 493 -4.17 17.90 -20.64
C ASN A 493 -3.29 16.90 -19.86
N GLY A 494 -3.78 15.69 -19.63
CA GLY A 494 -3.09 14.65 -18.88
C GLY A 494 -2.28 13.70 -19.75
N ARG A 495 -1.64 12.74 -19.08
CA ARG A 495 -0.69 11.80 -19.70
C ARG A 495 -0.95 10.39 -19.24
N VAL A 496 -0.90 9.45 -20.17
CA VAL A 496 -1.23 8.05 -19.92
C VAL A 496 -0.10 7.14 -20.34
N ILE A 497 0.29 6.21 -19.47
CA ILE A 497 1.23 5.12 -19.76
C ILE A 497 0.54 3.77 -19.55
N SER A 498 0.64 2.90 -20.56
CA SER A 498 0.19 1.50 -20.51
C SER A 498 1.40 0.57 -20.62
N ILE A 499 1.61 -0.23 -19.57
CA ILE A 499 2.71 -1.19 -19.42
C ILE A 499 2.13 -2.60 -19.46
N SER A 500 2.37 -3.34 -20.54
CA SER A 500 1.91 -4.72 -20.66
C SER A 500 2.62 -5.71 -19.70
N PRO A 501 3.96 -5.74 -19.63
CA PRO A 501 4.68 -6.66 -18.74
C PRO A 501 4.69 -6.18 -17.28
N HIS A 502 5.47 -6.85 -16.43
CA HIS A 502 5.57 -6.57 -14.98
C HIS A 502 6.96 -6.06 -14.56
N PRO A 503 7.35 -4.82 -14.90
CA PRO A 503 8.62 -4.25 -14.43
C PRO A 503 8.66 -4.09 -12.90
N GLU A 504 7.52 -3.88 -12.24
CA GLU A 504 7.40 -3.85 -10.77
C GLU A 504 7.74 -5.18 -10.09
N ALA A 505 7.74 -6.26 -10.86
CA ALA A 505 8.04 -7.61 -10.42
C ALA A 505 9.27 -8.19 -11.14
N THR A 506 10.11 -7.32 -11.73
CA THR A 506 11.34 -7.70 -12.41
C THR A 506 12.53 -7.00 -11.74
N PRO A 507 13.51 -7.74 -11.18
CA PRO A 507 14.68 -7.16 -10.55
C PRO A 507 15.42 -6.17 -11.47
N GLY A 508 15.63 -4.94 -10.98
CA GLY A 508 16.33 -3.87 -11.70
C GLY A 508 15.45 -3.05 -12.64
N LEU A 509 14.18 -3.43 -12.84
CA LEU A 509 13.21 -2.67 -13.63
C LEU A 509 12.12 -2.00 -12.78
N GLU A 510 12.14 -2.16 -11.45
CA GLU A 510 11.20 -1.49 -10.55
C GLU A 510 11.13 0.03 -10.79
N PRO A 511 12.25 0.76 -11.05
CA PRO A 511 12.21 2.19 -11.35
C PRO A 511 11.41 2.59 -12.60
N VAL A 512 11.09 1.66 -13.51
CA VAL A 512 10.26 1.97 -14.69
C VAL A 512 8.87 2.44 -14.28
N VAL A 513 8.30 1.88 -13.19
CA VAL A 513 6.98 2.29 -12.71
C VAL A 513 7.02 3.67 -12.06
N THR A 514 8.05 3.98 -11.27
CA THR A 514 8.16 5.32 -10.65
C THR A 514 8.46 6.40 -11.70
N ALA A 515 9.29 6.09 -12.69
CA ALA A 515 9.52 6.98 -13.83
C ALA A 515 8.25 7.21 -14.68
N ALA A 516 7.46 6.15 -14.92
CA ALA A 516 6.16 6.29 -15.59
C ALA A 516 5.21 7.23 -14.83
N ILE A 517 5.18 7.13 -13.50
CA ILE A 517 4.38 7.99 -12.64
C ILE A 517 4.84 9.45 -12.71
N ARG A 518 6.14 9.71 -12.59
CA ARG A 518 6.68 11.07 -12.68
C ARG A 518 6.38 11.72 -14.02
N TRP A 519 6.60 10.97 -15.11
CA TRP A 519 6.29 11.45 -16.46
C TRP A 519 4.79 11.77 -16.62
N SER A 520 3.92 10.89 -16.10
CA SER A 520 2.46 11.07 -16.16
C SER A 520 1.99 12.23 -15.29
N ALA A 521 2.69 12.52 -14.19
CA ALA A 521 2.45 13.68 -13.34
C ALA A 521 3.03 14.99 -13.91
N GLY A 522 3.75 14.95 -15.03
CA GLY A 522 4.42 16.12 -15.61
C GLY A 522 5.65 16.60 -14.83
N VAL A 523 6.22 15.77 -13.95
CA VAL A 523 7.37 16.10 -13.11
C VAL A 523 8.65 15.51 -13.70
N ALA A 524 9.73 16.29 -13.71
CA ALA A 524 11.04 15.83 -14.16
C ALA A 524 11.57 14.72 -13.23
N ASP A 525 12.05 13.61 -13.80
CA ASP A 525 12.57 12.52 -12.99
C ASP A 525 13.99 12.85 -12.46
N PRO A 526 14.24 12.72 -11.14
CA PRO A 526 15.55 12.99 -10.55
C PRO A 526 16.72 12.21 -11.17
N ALA A 527 16.47 11.04 -11.75
CA ALA A 527 17.46 10.21 -12.43
C ALA A 527 17.95 10.80 -13.77
N PHE A 528 17.36 11.92 -14.22
CA PHE A 528 17.79 12.67 -15.41
C PHE A 528 18.71 13.85 -15.07
N LYS A 529 19.01 14.09 -13.78
CA LYS A 529 19.91 15.16 -13.33
C LYS A 529 21.36 14.73 -13.28
#